data_AF-A0A1Q3RR95-F1
#
_entry.id   AF-A0A1Q3RR95-F1
#
_cell.length_a   1.000
_cell.length_b   1.000
_cell.length_c   1.000
_cell.angle_alpha   90.00
_cell.angle_beta   90.00
_cell.angle_gamma   90.00
#
_symmetry.space_group_name_H-M   'P 1'
#
loop_
_entity.id
_entity.type
_entity.pdbx_description
1 polymer ?
#
loop_
_entity_poly.entity_id
_entity_poly.type
_entity_poly.pdbx_seq_one_letter_code
_entity_poly.pdbx_strand_id
1 'polypeptide(L)'
;MKIIYRMIYIVSPLPLIWVIVRNNPSKYADYRFLFPMLFGIFSYTWLLWQFVLSARPRALEKYYGLDKIYRFHGYMALASLGILFIHKSLIERLFREAVVSQMGSMAFAIFAGISGLSLLFMSPKLLKKFKPTQLLIQALSDLNIGSYKFTKRIHNLTLIALIFMQVHVLLTSSA
;
A
#
# COMPACT_ATOMS: atom_id res chain seq x y z
N MET A 1 -20.22 -16.44 5.56
CA MET A 1 -20.04 -15.20 4.75
C MET A 1 -18.83 -14.34 5.16
N LYS A 2 -18.61 -14.00 6.44
CA LYS A 2 -17.42 -13.22 6.86
C LYS A 2 -16.11 -13.86 6.40
N ILE A 3 -15.94 -15.16 6.66
CA ILE A 3 -14.75 -15.92 6.27
C ILE A 3 -14.44 -15.80 4.76
N ILE A 4 -15.47 -15.78 3.91
CA ILE A 4 -15.35 -15.71 2.44
C ILE A 4 -14.70 -14.39 2.02
N TYR A 5 -15.13 -13.25 2.54
CA TYR A 5 -14.52 -11.96 2.19
C TYR A 5 -13.06 -11.84 2.60
N ARG A 6 -12.68 -12.46 3.74
CA ARG A 6 -11.26 -12.53 4.14
C ARG A 6 -10.46 -13.43 3.22
N MET A 7 -11.01 -14.58 2.84
CA MET A 7 -10.36 -15.47 1.87
C MET A 7 -10.16 -14.77 0.54
N ILE A 8 -11.19 -14.09 0.01
CA ILE A 8 -11.10 -13.31 -1.24
C ILE A 8 -9.96 -12.28 -1.15
N TYR A 9 -9.89 -11.52 -0.06
CA TYR A 9 -8.83 -10.53 0.15
C TYR A 9 -7.42 -11.15 0.22
N ILE A 10 -7.26 -12.28 0.93
CA ILE A 10 -5.96 -12.94 1.11
C ILE A 10 -5.50 -13.61 -0.19
N VAL A 11 -6.43 -14.22 -0.92
CA VAL A 11 -6.18 -15.00 -2.14
C VAL A 11 -6.13 -14.13 -3.39
N SER A 12 -6.65 -12.89 -3.36
CA SER A 12 -6.68 -12.01 -4.55
C SER A 12 -5.34 -11.76 -5.26
N PRO A 13 -4.15 -11.88 -4.63
CA PRO A 13 -2.88 -11.80 -5.35
C PRO A 13 -2.61 -13.03 -6.25
N LEU A 14 -3.15 -14.21 -5.91
CA LEU A 14 -2.82 -15.48 -6.58
C LEU A 14 -3.16 -15.49 -8.08
N PRO A 15 -4.32 -14.98 -8.54
CA PRO A 15 -4.60 -14.90 -9.97
C PRO A 15 -3.54 -14.10 -10.75
N LEU A 16 -3.06 -12.98 -10.20
CA LEU A 16 -2.02 -12.15 -10.84
C LEU A 16 -0.67 -12.88 -10.87
N ILE A 17 -0.29 -13.55 -9.77
CA ILE A 17 0.93 -14.37 -9.72
C ILE A 17 0.88 -15.44 -10.80
N TRP A 18 -0.25 -16.15 -10.91
CA TRP A 18 -0.43 -17.22 -11.89
C TRP A 18 -0.27 -16.72 -13.33
N VAL A 19 -0.93 -15.60 -13.68
CA VAL A 19 -0.81 -15.01 -15.03
C VAL A 19 0.63 -14.61 -15.33
N ILE A 20 1.31 -13.92 -14.41
CA ILE A 20 2.66 -13.40 -14.65
C ILE A 20 3.69 -14.52 -14.78
N VAL A 21 3.66 -15.50 -13.88
CA VAL A 21 4.59 -16.65 -13.93
C VAL A 21 4.36 -17.49 -15.18
N ARG A 22 3.10 -17.72 -15.56
CA ARG A 22 2.77 -18.53 -16.75
C ARG A 22 3.24 -17.90 -18.06
N ASN A 23 3.18 -16.57 -18.17
CA ASN A 23 3.60 -15.86 -19.38
C ASN A 23 5.12 -15.58 -19.42
N ASN A 24 5.82 -15.67 -18.28
CA ASN A 24 7.24 -15.38 -18.18
C ASN A 24 8.02 -16.49 -17.41
N PRO A 25 7.88 -17.78 -17.79
CA PRO A 25 8.37 -18.89 -16.98
C PRO A 25 9.90 -18.92 -16.83
N SER A 26 10.65 -18.56 -17.88
CA SER A 26 12.12 -18.51 -17.84
C SER A 26 12.66 -17.42 -16.91
N LYS A 27 12.05 -16.22 -16.96
CA LYS A 27 12.42 -15.07 -16.12
C LYS A 27 12.21 -15.37 -14.63
N TYR A 28 11.08 -16.00 -14.31
CA TYR A 28 10.70 -16.28 -12.91
C TYR A 28 11.12 -17.67 -12.40
N ALA A 29 11.88 -18.43 -13.20
CA ALA A 29 12.61 -19.60 -12.71
C ALA A 29 13.79 -19.21 -11.80
N ASP A 30 14.37 -18.01 -11.98
CA ASP A 30 15.37 -17.47 -11.06
C ASP A 30 14.69 -16.74 -9.88
N TYR A 31 14.97 -17.22 -8.66
CA TYR A 31 14.48 -16.67 -7.41
C TYR A 31 14.79 -15.18 -7.23
N ARG A 32 15.87 -14.67 -7.84
CA ARG A 32 16.25 -13.25 -7.83
C ARG A 32 15.20 -12.35 -8.49
N PHE A 33 14.42 -12.86 -9.44
CA PHE A 33 13.31 -12.14 -10.07
C PHE A 33 11.95 -12.56 -9.51
N LEU A 34 11.80 -13.82 -9.08
CA LEU A 34 10.57 -14.32 -8.50
C LEU A 34 10.20 -13.60 -7.21
N PHE A 35 11.09 -13.53 -6.22
CA PHE A 35 10.75 -12.94 -4.92
C PHE A 35 10.37 -11.47 -4.99
N PRO A 36 11.14 -10.59 -5.67
CA PRO A 36 10.74 -9.20 -5.79
C PRO A 36 9.39 -9.05 -6.50
N MET A 37 9.13 -9.86 -7.53
CA MET A 37 7.82 -9.88 -8.20
C MET A 37 6.69 -10.27 -7.23
N LEU A 38 6.87 -11.31 -6.40
CA LEU A 38 5.87 -11.70 -5.41
C LEU A 38 5.57 -10.55 -4.42
N PHE A 39 6.60 -9.94 -3.81
CA PHE A 39 6.40 -8.79 -2.92
C PHE A 39 5.70 -7.63 -3.65
N GLY A 40 6.05 -7.40 -4.92
CA GLY A 40 5.39 -6.41 -5.78
C GLY A 40 3.90 -6.69 -5.93
N ILE A 41 3.51 -7.91 -6.33
CA ILE A 41 2.10 -8.27 -6.54
C ILE A 41 1.30 -8.23 -5.23
N PHE A 42 1.86 -8.75 -4.12
CA PHE A 42 1.17 -8.72 -2.83
C PHE A 42 0.93 -7.29 -2.35
N SER A 43 1.96 -6.44 -2.38
CA SER A 43 1.80 -5.03 -1.99
C SER A 43 0.85 -4.26 -2.91
N TYR A 44 0.98 -4.44 -4.22
CA TYR A 44 0.11 -3.85 -5.23
C TYR A 44 -1.36 -4.20 -4.98
N THR A 45 -1.67 -5.49 -4.90
CA THR A 45 -3.05 -5.99 -4.77
C THR A 45 -3.68 -5.51 -3.46
N TRP A 46 -2.94 -5.57 -2.36
CA TRP A 46 -3.47 -5.14 -1.07
C TRP A 46 -3.56 -3.63 -0.91
N LEU A 47 -2.71 -2.84 -1.59
CA LEU A 47 -2.88 -1.39 -1.71
C LEU A 47 -4.15 -1.04 -2.51
N LEU A 48 -4.43 -1.72 -3.63
CA LEU A 48 -5.67 -1.53 -4.37
C LEU A 48 -6.90 -1.81 -3.50
N TRP A 49 -6.87 -2.86 -2.69
CA TRP A 49 -7.95 -3.13 -1.76
C TRP A 49 -8.16 -1.99 -0.75
N GLN A 50 -7.16 -1.20 -0.40
CA GLN A 50 -7.36 -0.07 0.51
C GLN A 50 -8.30 0.99 -0.08
N PHE A 51 -8.28 1.17 -1.40
CA PHE A 51 -9.23 2.02 -2.11
C PHE A 51 -10.62 1.38 -2.18
N VAL A 52 -10.70 0.06 -2.38
CA VAL A 52 -11.99 -0.65 -2.35
C VAL A 52 -12.63 -0.58 -0.96
N LEU A 53 -11.86 -0.76 0.11
CA LEU A 53 -12.33 -0.67 1.49
C LEU A 53 -12.77 0.76 1.84
N SER A 54 -12.04 1.78 1.36
CA SER A 54 -12.38 3.18 1.59
C SER A 54 -13.65 3.62 0.85
N ALA A 55 -14.02 2.93 -0.24
CA ALA A 55 -15.29 3.12 -0.96
C ALA A 55 -16.53 2.60 -0.19
N ARG A 56 -16.35 1.96 0.98
CA ARG A 56 -17.43 1.47 1.86
C ARG A 56 -18.47 0.60 1.12
N PRO A 57 -18.07 -0.53 0.52
CA PRO A 57 -19.02 -1.40 -0.16
C PRO A 57 -20.06 -1.91 0.84
N ARG A 58 -21.35 -1.72 0.51
CA ARG A 58 -22.50 -2.00 1.38
C ARG A 58 -22.47 -3.41 1.97
N ALA A 59 -22.02 -4.40 1.19
CA ALA A 59 -21.90 -5.78 1.65
C ALA A 59 -20.90 -5.92 2.82
N LEU A 60 -19.69 -5.36 2.69
CA LEU A 60 -18.70 -5.43 3.77
C LEU A 60 -19.17 -4.64 5.00
N GLU A 61 -19.75 -3.46 4.80
CA GLU A 61 -20.30 -2.65 5.88
C GLU A 61 -21.35 -3.42 6.67
N LYS A 62 -22.32 -4.06 6.00
CA LYS A 62 -23.36 -4.88 6.63
C LYS A 62 -22.79 -6.02 7.47
N TYR A 63 -21.71 -6.68 7.03
CA TYR A 63 -21.16 -7.83 7.74
C TYR A 63 -20.17 -7.49 8.86
N TYR A 64 -19.42 -6.39 8.74
CA TYR A 64 -18.33 -6.06 9.65
C TYR A 64 -18.55 -4.80 10.48
N GLY A 65 -19.31 -3.83 9.96
CA GLY A 65 -19.39 -2.48 10.50
C GLY A 65 -18.19 -1.62 10.12
N LEU A 66 -18.42 -0.31 10.00
CA LEU A 66 -17.42 0.66 9.52
C LEU A 66 -16.17 0.73 10.40
N ASP A 67 -16.31 0.67 11.72
CA ASP A 67 -15.17 0.74 12.65
C ASP A 67 -14.15 -0.40 12.42
N LYS A 68 -14.64 -1.63 12.20
CA LYS A 68 -13.76 -2.78 11.94
C LYS A 68 -13.10 -2.68 10.56
N ILE A 69 -13.83 -2.19 9.56
CA ILE A 69 -13.29 -1.97 8.21
C ILE A 69 -12.16 -0.94 8.26
N TYR A 70 -12.35 0.18 8.96
CA TYR A 70 -11.32 1.23 9.05
C TYR A 70 -10.08 0.80 9.84
N ARG A 71 -10.24 0.03 10.91
CA ARG A 71 -9.10 -0.57 11.61
C ARG A 71 -8.34 -1.53 10.71
N PHE A 72 -9.04 -2.39 9.97
CA PHE A 72 -8.43 -3.30 9.02
C PHE A 72 -7.70 -2.55 7.90
N HIS A 73 -8.31 -1.50 7.35
CA HIS A 73 -7.70 -0.62 6.35
C HIS A 73 -6.37 -0.04 6.86
N GLY A 74 -6.35 0.52 8.07
CA GLY A 74 -5.12 1.08 8.66
C GLY A 74 -4.01 0.03 8.83
N TYR A 75 -4.33 -1.14 9.41
CA TYR A 75 -3.34 -2.19 9.61
C TYR A 75 -2.81 -2.76 8.29
N MET A 76 -3.70 -3.03 7.34
CA MET A 76 -3.30 -3.60 6.06
C MET A 76 -2.60 -2.59 5.16
N ALA A 77 -2.90 -1.29 5.25
CA ALA A 77 -2.12 -0.26 4.59
C ALA A 77 -0.67 -0.30 5.06
N LEU A 78 -0.42 -0.37 6.39
CA LEU A 78 0.94 -0.50 6.93
C LEU A 78 1.63 -1.79 6.49
N ALA A 79 0.94 -2.93 6.56
CA ALA A 79 1.49 -4.21 6.11
C ALA A 79 1.87 -4.17 4.62
N SER A 80 0.99 -3.60 3.78
CA SER A 80 1.22 -3.49 2.33
C SER A 80 2.39 -2.55 2.02
N LEU A 81 2.53 -1.43 2.76
CA LEU A 81 3.67 -0.53 2.62
C LEU A 81 4.98 -1.17 3.08
N GLY A 82 4.96 -1.99 4.13
CA GLY A 82 6.14 -2.77 4.54
C GLY A 82 6.58 -3.74 3.45
N ILE A 83 5.65 -4.47 2.84
CA ILE A 83 5.91 -5.36 1.70
C ILE A 83 6.40 -4.56 0.48
N LEU A 84 5.82 -3.40 0.20
CA LEU A 84 6.23 -2.52 -0.89
C LEU A 84 7.68 -2.02 -0.71
N PHE A 85 8.05 -1.68 0.53
CA PHE A 85 9.42 -1.30 0.86
C PHE A 85 10.41 -2.44 0.60
N ILE A 86 10.05 -3.68 0.96
CA ILE A 86 10.86 -4.86 0.66
C ILE A 86 11.01 -5.04 -0.86
N HIS A 87 9.91 -4.95 -1.61
CA HIS A 87 9.93 -5.02 -3.08
C HIS A 87 10.89 -3.99 -3.68
N LYS A 88 10.75 -2.71 -3.31
CA LYS A 88 11.63 -1.62 -3.75
C LYS A 88 13.09 -1.92 -3.42
N SER A 89 13.37 -2.32 -2.18
CA SER A 89 14.74 -2.62 -1.71
C SER A 89 15.41 -3.77 -2.47
N LEU A 90 14.62 -4.73 -2.95
CA LEU A 90 15.12 -5.85 -3.74
C LEU A 90 15.34 -5.47 -5.21
N ILE A 91 14.43 -4.71 -5.83
CA ILE A 91 14.53 -4.29 -7.24
C ILE A 91 15.54 -3.17 -7.48
N GLU A 92 15.68 -2.21 -6.56
CA GLU A 92 16.66 -1.11 -6.71
C GLU A 92 18.11 -1.61 -6.75
N ARG A 93 18.37 -2.81 -6.23
CA ARG A 93 19.68 -3.47 -6.36
C ARG A 93 19.92 -4.02 -7.76
N LEU A 94 18.86 -4.28 -8.53
CA LEU A 94 18.88 -4.95 -9.83
C LEU A 94 18.69 -3.98 -11.01
N PHE A 95 17.91 -2.91 -10.86
CA PHE A 95 17.52 -2.01 -11.96
C PHE A 95 17.52 -0.53 -11.53
N ARG A 96 18.68 0.14 -11.59
CA ARG A 96 18.84 1.49 -11.02
C ARG A 96 18.35 2.66 -11.87
N GLU A 97 18.11 2.50 -13.17
CA GLU A 97 17.99 3.69 -14.06
C GLU A 97 16.85 3.64 -15.11
N ALA A 98 15.90 2.71 -14.99
CA ALA A 98 14.74 2.68 -15.88
C ALA A 98 13.65 3.67 -15.43
N VAL A 99 12.93 4.28 -16.38
CA VAL A 99 11.70 5.07 -16.13
C VAL A 99 10.72 4.31 -15.24
N VAL A 100 10.62 3.00 -15.42
CA VAL A 100 9.83 2.08 -14.56
C VAL A 100 10.20 2.23 -13.09
N SER A 101 11.49 2.26 -12.76
CA SER A 101 12.00 2.38 -11.38
C SER A 101 11.68 3.75 -10.78
N GLN A 102 11.73 4.82 -11.58
CA GLN A 102 11.37 6.16 -11.15
C GLN A 102 9.88 6.26 -10.79
N MET A 103 9.00 5.71 -11.64
CA MET A 103 7.55 5.69 -11.39
C MET A 103 7.21 4.94 -10.09
N GLY A 104 7.84 3.78 -9.86
CA GLY A 104 7.68 3.02 -8.62
C GLY A 104 8.21 3.76 -7.39
N SER A 105 9.32 4.48 -7.56
CA SER A 105 9.92 5.29 -6.48
C SER A 105 9.06 6.49 -6.10
N MET A 106 8.49 7.19 -7.07
CA MET A 106 7.55 8.29 -6.84
C MET A 106 6.29 7.78 -6.13
N ALA A 107 5.71 6.67 -6.61
CA ALA A 107 4.55 6.04 -5.97
C ALA A 107 4.83 5.70 -4.50
N PHE A 108 5.96 5.02 -4.23
CA PHE A 108 6.36 4.67 -2.87
C PHE A 108 6.54 5.90 -1.98
N ALA A 109 7.25 6.93 -2.44
CA ALA A 109 7.50 8.14 -1.66
C ALA A 109 6.20 8.84 -1.26
N ILE A 110 5.26 8.99 -2.19
CA ILE A 110 3.96 9.63 -1.94
C ILE A 110 3.12 8.75 -0.99
N PHE A 111 3.02 7.44 -1.25
CA PHE A 111 2.28 6.54 -0.37
C PHE A 111 2.83 6.53 1.05
N ALA A 112 4.15 6.41 1.22
CA ALA A 112 4.81 6.37 2.52
C ALA A 112 4.66 7.69 3.27
N GLY A 113 4.90 8.83 2.60
CA GLY A 113 4.76 10.15 3.21
C GLY A 113 3.34 10.44 3.68
N ILE A 114 2.35 10.23 2.81
CA ILE A 114 0.94 10.48 3.15
C ILE A 114 0.44 9.50 4.21
N SER A 115 0.79 8.21 4.10
CA SER A 115 0.35 7.21 5.08
C SER A 115 1.01 7.41 6.44
N GLY A 116 2.28 7.84 6.47
CA GLY A 116 2.97 8.24 7.70
C GLY A 116 2.26 9.41 8.39
N LEU A 117 1.94 10.46 7.64
CA LEU A 117 1.16 11.58 8.16
C LEU A 117 -0.23 11.15 8.66
N SER A 118 -0.91 10.29 7.90
CA SER A 118 -2.22 9.75 8.25
C SER A 118 -2.16 8.89 9.51
N LEU A 119 -1.09 8.12 9.71
CA LEU A 119 -0.87 7.31 10.90
C LEU A 119 -0.74 8.20 12.15
N LEU A 120 0.02 9.30 12.04
CA LEU A 120 0.24 10.27 13.12
C LEU A 120 -1.07 10.92 13.58
N PHE A 121 -1.90 11.39 12.65
CA PHE A 121 -3.05 12.25 12.97
C PHE A 121 -4.42 11.55 12.92
N MET A 122 -4.57 10.46 12.17
CA MET A 122 -5.85 9.74 12.04
C MET A 122 -5.86 8.41 12.80
N SER A 123 -4.71 7.91 13.24
CA SER A 123 -4.59 6.64 14.00
C SER A 123 -3.70 6.75 15.24
N PRO A 124 -3.88 7.77 16.11
CA PRO A 124 -2.98 8.02 17.25
C PRO A 124 -2.90 6.86 18.24
N LYS A 125 -3.94 6.00 18.31
CA LYS A 125 -3.92 4.80 19.15
C LYS A 125 -2.77 3.85 18.82
N LEU A 126 -2.35 3.77 17.55
CA LEU A 126 -1.24 2.91 17.11
C LEU A 126 0.12 3.42 17.56
N LEU A 127 0.24 4.75 17.75
CA LEU A 127 1.51 5.41 18.07
C LEU A 127 1.60 5.88 19.53
N LYS A 128 0.50 5.81 20.29
CA LYS A 128 0.39 6.33 21.67
C LYS A 128 1.50 5.87 22.61
N LYS A 129 2.11 4.71 22.37
CA LYS A 129 3.17 4.13 23.22
C LYS A 129 4.58 4.70 22.95
N PHE A 130 4.81 5.42 21.85
CA PHE A 130 6.15 5.76 21.40
C PHE A 130 6.43 7.27 21.56
N LYS A 131 7.18 7.66 22.60
CA LYS A 131 7.43 9.08 22.95
C LYS A 131 7.91 9.97 21.79
N PRO A 132 8.87 9.54 20.93
CA PRO A 132 9.30 10.35 19.79
C PRO A 132 8.16 10.74 18.84
N THR A 133 7.16 9.87 18.67
CA THR A 133 6.02 10.17 17.81
C THR A 133 5.12 11.25 18.39
N GLN A 134 5.03 11.37 19.71
CA GLN A 134 4.25 12.42 20.36
C GLN A 134 4.91 13.79 20.17
N LEU A 135 6.24 13.85 20.30
CA LEU A 135 7.01 15.07 20.01
C LEU A 135 6.86 15.50 18.55
N LEU A 136 6.90 14.55 17.62
CA LEU A 136 6.70 14.81 16.20
C LEU A 136 5.27 15.31 15.92
N ILE A 137 4.25 14.69 16.52
CA ILE A 137 2.85 15.14 16.41
C ILE A 137 2.71 16.58 16.90
N GLN A 138 3.32 16.92 18.04
CA GLN A 138 3.28 18.27 18.60
C GLN A 138 3.95 19.28 17.65
N ALA A 139 5.19 19.02 17.24
CA ALA A 139 5.93 19.90 16.32
C ALA A 139 5.19 20.13 14.99
N LEU A 140 4.56 19.09 14.42
CA LEU A 140 3.76 19.22 13.21
C LEU A 140 2.42 19.93 13.45
N SER A 141 1.84 19.80 14.63
CA SER A 141 0.59 20.51 14.99
C SER A 141 0.82 22.02 15.10
N ASP A 142 1.98 22.43 15.62
CA ASP A 142 2.40 23.84 15.70
C ASP A 142 2.55 24.48 14.31
N LEU A 143 2.78 23.67 13.26
CA LEU A 143 2.82 24.08 11.86
C LEU A 143 1.44 24.03 11.15
N ASN A 144 0.33 23.89 11.90
CA ASN A 144 -1.04 23.73 11.37
C ASN A 144 -1.29 22.47 10.50
N ILE A 145 -0.40 21.48 10.55
CA ILE A 145 -0.49 20.24 9.75
C ILE A 145 -1.37 19.17 10.44
N GLY A 146 -1.75 19.37 11.70
CA GLY A 146 -2.43 18.37 12.53
C GLY A 146 -3.96 18.33 12.47
N SER A 147 -4.62 19.25 11.76
CA SER A 147 -6.08 19.26 11.71
C SER A 147 -6.62 18.06 10.91
N TYR A 148 -7.64 17.38 11.44
CA TYR A 148 -8.25 16.23 10.77
C TYR A 148 -8.71 16.55 9.33
N LYS A 149 -9.25 17.76 9.11
CA LYS A 149 -9.68 18.22 7.79
C LYS A 149 -8.50 18.33 6.81
N PHE A 150 -7.36 18.85 7.27
CA PHE A 150 -6.15 18.94 6.46
C PHE A 150 -5.58 17.55 6.17
N THR A 151 -5.36 16.72 7.20
CA THR A 151 -4.82 15.36 7.01
C THR A 151 -5.70 14.54 6.09
N LYS A 152 -7.03 14.64 6.18
CA LYS A 152 -7.95 13.96 5.27
C LYS A 152 -7.76 14.41 3.81
N ARG A 153 -7.57 15.71 3.55
CA ARG A 153 -7.31 16.23 2.19
C ARG A 153 -6.01 15.67 1.65
N ILE A 154 -4.94 15.67 2.45
CA ILE A 154 -3.65 15.09 2.07
C ILE A 154 -3.79 13.58 1.86
N HIS A 155 -4.52 12.87 2.72
CA HIS A 155 -4.80 11.44 2.57
C HIS A 155 -5.45 11.10 1.22
N ASN A 156 -6.37 11.93 0.74
CA ASN A 156 -7.00 11.73 -0.57
C ASN A 156 -6.01 11.85 -1.76
N LEU A 157 -4.86 12.49 -1.57
CA LEU A 157 -3.80 12.55 -2.60
C LEU A 157 -3.10 11.19 -2.80
N THR A 158 -3.40 10.17 -1.99
CA THR A 158 -3.01 8.77 -2.28
C THR A 158 -3.50 8.30 -3.64
N LEU A 159 -4.54 8.91 -4.21
CA LEU A 159 -4.95 8.67 -5.59
C LEU A 159 -3.87 9.04 -6.61
N ILE A 160 -3.05 10.06 -6.35
CA ILE A 160 -1.91 10.41 -7.21
C ILE A 160 -0.86 9.30 -7.14
N ALA A 161 -0.56 8.80 -5.94
CA ALA A 161 0.36 7.67 -5.76
C ALA A 161 -0.14 6.40 -6.49
N LEU A 162 -1.46 6.17 -6.47
CA LEU A 162 -2.10 5.10 -7.23
C LEU A 162 -1.85 5.24 -8.74
N ILE A 163 -1.92 6.45 -9.30
CA ILE A 163 -1.63 6.69 -10.73
C ILE A 163 -0.17 6.32 -11.04
N PHE A 164 0.80 6.82 -10.28
CA PHE A 164 2.21 6.47 -10.47
C PHE A 164 2.45 4.96 -10.33
N MET A 165 1.81 4.32 -9.34
CA MET A 165 1.87 2.88 -9.14
C MET A 165 1.31 2.12 -10.34
N GLN A 166 0.18 2.56 -10.90
CA GLN A 166 -0.38 1.94 -12.10
C GLN A 166 0.54 2.06 -13.30
N VAL A 167 1.10 3.25 -13.53
CA VAL A 167 2.06 3.45 -14.63
C VAL A 167 3.28 2.57 -14.43
N HIS A 168 3.83 2.49 -13.21
CA HIS A 168 4.94 1.59 -12.89
C HIS A 168 4.62 0.12 -13.24
N VAL A 169 3.45 -0.38 -12.84
CA VAL A 169 3.05 -1.76 -13.13
C VAL A 169 2.82 -1.98 -14.63
N LEU A 170 2.16 -1.05 -15.32
CA LEU A 170 1.89 -1.15 -16.76
C LEU A 170 3.14 -1.07 -17.63
N LEU A 171 4.15 -0.29 -17.20
CA LEU A 171 5.44 -0.20 -17.90
C LEU A 171 6.39 -1.35 -17.56
N THR A 172 6.09 -2.14 -16.53
CA THR A 172 6.89 -3.33 -16.24
C THR A 172 6.64 -4.34 -17.36
N SER A 173 7.69 -4.75 -18.08
CA SER A 173 7.67 -5.66 -19.22
C SER A 173 7.32 -7.12 -18.85
N SER A 174 6.21 -7.27 -18.16
CA SER A 174 5.57 -8.55 -17.84
C SER A 174 4.04 -8.36 -17.82
N ALA A 175 3.52 -7.76 -18.89
CA ALA A 175 2.67 -8.52 -19.81
C ALA A 175 3.60 -9.31 -20.74
#